data_AF-A0AAN1RW35-F1
#
_entry.id   AF-A0AAN1RW35-F1
#
_cell.length_a   1.000
_cell.length_b   1.000
_cell.length_c   1.000
_cell.angle_alpha   90.00
_cell.angle_beta   90.00
_cell.angle_gamma   90.00
#
_symmetry.space_group_name_H-M   'P 1'
#
loop_
_entity.id
_entity.type
_entity.pdbx_description
1 polymer ?
#
loop_
_entity_poly.entity_id
_entity_poly.type
_entity_poly.pdbx_seq_one_letter_code
_entity_poly.pdbx_strand_id
1 'polypeptide(L)'
;MEFAALIADWQARHGRHRLPWQNTRDPYRIWLSEIMLQQTQVATVIPYYERFLARFPDVGALAAASQEDVMPYWAGLGYYARARNLHRCAQEIMAHWNGRFPPDAERIASLPGIGRSTAAAIAAFAYGERSPIMDGNVKRVFARHFGIEGDPSKRETEQKLWQLADSLVAAVPSLDMTAYTQGLMDLGATLCTRGKPDCSRCPVADSCIARRDGRQQELPTPKARRAVPERQTAMLVLEHEGAILLQQRPSPGIWGGLWSLPEFDAAGDARQACEALGLEPQAHYELAAFAHTFTHYRLHVRPWYVPVRAAGLRAGSQPERWVPAAELGAVALPAPIRKLLLGLAEAGLPGTLALRA
;
A
#
# COMPACT_ATOMS: atom_id res chain seq x y z
N MET A 1 -12.71 -29.57 -15.72
CA MET A 1 -11.48 -30.15 -15.13
C MET A 1 -10.21 -29.55 -15.73
N GLU A 2 -10.23 -28.95 -16.93
CA GLU A 2 -9.03 -28.35 -17.55
C GLU A 2 -8.63 -26.95 -17.06
N PHE A 3 -9.49 -26.19 -16.36
CA PHE A 3 -9.24 -24.78 -16.07
C PHE A 3 -7.87 -24.53 -15.41
N ALA A 4 -7.55 -25.22 -14.31
CA ALA A 4 -6.31 -24.99 -13.58
C ALA A 4 -5.07 -25.34 -14.41
N ALA A 5 -5.12 -26.47 -15.14
CA ALA A 5 -4.04 -26.89 -16.03
C ALA A 5 -3.83 -25.90 -17.18
N LEU A 6 -4.90 -25.45 -17.85
CA LEU A 6 -4.81 -24.45 -18.93
C LEU A 6 -4.21 -23.13 -18.46
N ILE A 7 -4.52 -22.70 -17.24
CA ILE A 7 -3.93 -21.50 -16.66
C ILE A 7 -2.42 -21.69 -16.43
N ALA A 8 -2.02 -22.81 -15.83
CA ALA A 8 -0.60 -23.11 -15.60
C ALA A 8 0.18 -23.21 -16.92
N ASP A 9 -0.35 -23.95 -17.90
CA ASP A 9 0.28 -24.12 -19.21
C ASP A 9 0.36 -22.82 -20.02
N TRP A 10 -0.65 -21.96 -19.89
CA TRP A 10 -0.62 -20.63 -20.50
C TRP A 10 0.42 -19.74 -19.82
N GLN A 11 0.50 -19.76 -18.49
CA GLN A 11 1.48 -18.96 -17.76
C GLN A 11 2.89 -19.37 -18.15
N ALA A 12 3.18 -20.66 -18.26
CA ALA A 12 4.49 -21.16 -18.64
C ALA A 12 4.94 -20.69 -20.04
N ARG A 13 4.00 -20.44 -20.97
CA ARG A 13 4.29 -20.08 -22.37
C ARG A 13 4.18 -18.58 -22.66
N HIS A 14 3.27 -17.88 -21.99
CA HIS A 14 2.86 -16.52 -22.33
C HIS A 14 2.80 -15.57 -21.12
N GLY A 15 3.02 -16.09 -19.90
CA GLY A 15 3.01 -15.31 -18.68
C GLY A 15 4.18 -14.34 -18.58
N ARG A 16 4.18 -13.55 -17.51
CA ARG A 16 5.32 -12.70 -17.16
C ARG A 16 6.33 -13.53 -16.40
N HIS A 17 7.60 -13.44 -16.81
CA HIS A 17 8.71 -14.18 -16.19
C HIS A 17 9.91 -13.31 -15.80
N ARG A 18 9.81 -11.99 -16.01
CA ARG A 18 10.93 -11.04 -15.89
C ARG A 18 10.74 -9.99 -14.79
N LEU A 19 9.79 -10.18 -13.89
CA LEU A 19 9.66 -9.28 -12.74
C LEU A 19 10.79 -9.55 -11.73
N PRO A 20 11.30 -8.54 -11.01
CA PRO A 20 12.47 -8.71 -10.11
C PRO A 20 12.28 -9.75 -9.01
N TRP A 21 11.05 -9.97 -8.57
CA TRP A 21 10.66 -10.96 -7.56
C TRP A 21 10.27 -12.31 -8.17
N GLN A 22 10.32 -12.46 -9.49
CA GLN A 22 10.19 -13.75 -10.17
C GLN A 22 11.57 -14.39 -10.31
N ASN A 23 11.60 -15.73 -10.36
CA ASN A 23 12.84 -16.54 -10.41
C ASN A 23 13.64 -16.60 -9.09
N THR A 24 12.96 -16.46 -7.96
CA THR A 24 13.50 -16.76 -6.64
C THR A 24 12.54 -17.66 -5.87
N ARG A 25 13.07 -18.45 -4.94
CA ARG A 25 12.29 -19.16 -3.91
C ARG A 25 12.50 -18.60 -2.51
N ASP A 26 13.20 -17.45 -2.43
CA ASP A 26 13.45 -16.78 -1.17
C ASP A 26 12.14 -16.17 -0.62
N PRO A 27 11.62 -16.69 0.51
CA PRO A 27 10.35 -16.25 1.07
C PRO A 27 10.38 -14.79 1.49
N TYR A 28 11.54 -14.23 1.91
CA TYR A 28 11.65 -12.82 2.28
C TYR A 28 11.39 -11.92 1.06
N ARG A 29 12.06 -12.23 -0.06
CA ARG A 29 11.91 -11.50 -1.33
C ARG A 29 10.52 -11.61 -1.92
N ILE A 30 9.92 -12.80 -1.86
CA ILE A 30 8.55 -13.04 -2.32
C ILE A 30 7.56 -12.25 -1.46
N TRP A 31 7.63 -12.42 -0.13
CA TRP A 31 6.78 -11.72 0.83
C TRP A 31 6.85 -10.20 0.66
N LEU A 32 8.05 -9.64 0.55
CA LEU A 32 8.23 -8.20 0.35
C LEU A 32 7.46 -7.71 -0.89
N SER A 33 7.60 -8.42 -2.02
CA SER A 33 6.90 -8.07 -3.25
C SER A 33 5.38 -8.19 -3.11
N GLU A 34 4.90 -9.25 -2.47
CA GLU A 34 3.47 -9.49 -2.26
C GLU A 34 2.84 -8.39 -1.40
N ILE A 35 3.52 -7.96 -0.32
CA ILE A 35 3.04 -6.84 0.50
C ILE A 35 3.07 -5.52 -0.28
N MET A 36 4.13 -5.26 -1.06
CA MET A 36 4.21 -4.04 -1.88
C MET A 36 3.14 -3.98 -2.97
N LEU A 37 2.79 -5.11 -3.59
CA LEU A 37 1.79 -5.20 -4.66
C LEU A 37 0.34 -5.06 -4.20
N GLN A 38 0.08 -5.13 -2.88
CA GLN A 38 -1.26 -4.87 -2.35
C GLN A 38 -1.73 -3.47 -2.73
N GLN A 39 -2.75 -3.39 -3.60
CA GLN A 39 -3.33 -2.13 -4.07
C GLN A 39 -2.31 -1.17 -4.72
N THR A 40 -1.20 -1.69 -5.24
CA THR A 40 -0.14 -0.90 -5.88
C THR A 40 0.23 -1.55 -7.22
N GLN A 41 0.48 -0.74 -8.26
CA GLN A 41 0.79 -1.27 -9.58
C GLN A 41 2.23 -1.79 -9.67
N VAL A 42 2.45 -2.83 -10.49
CA VAL A 42 3.77 -3.46 -10.68
C VAL A 42 4.84 -2.44 -11.06
N ALA A 43 4.57 -1.57 -12.04
CA ALA A 43 5.54 -0.56 -12.48
C ALA A 43 5.95 0.41 -11.36
N THR A 44 5.04 0.72 -10.44
CA THR A 44 5.35 1.53 -9.25
C THR A 44 6.18 0.74 -8.24
N VAL A 45 5.93 -0.56 -8.08
CA VAL A 45 6.60 -1.39 -7.07
C VAL A 45 8.06 -1.68 -7.42
N ILE A 46 8.38 -1.91 -8.71
CA ILE A 46 9.75 -2.30 -9.15
C ILE A 46 10.87 -1.45 -8.52
N PRO A 47 10.90 -0.10 -8.68
CA PRO A 47 12.00 0.70 -8.14
C PRO A 47 12.02 0.72 -6.60
N TYR A 48 10.86 0.57 -5.95
CA TYR A 48 10.79 0.48 -4.50
C TYR A 48 11.35 -0.84 -3.98
N TYR A 49 11.00 -1.94 -4.64
CA TYR A 49 11.47 -3.27 -4.30
C TYR A 49 13.00 -3.36 -4.37
N GLU A 50 13.59 -2.88 -5.46
CA GLU A 50 15.04 -2.87 -5.67
C GLU A 50 15.77 -2.02 -4.62
N ARG A 51 15.30 -0.79 -4.40
CA ARG A 51 15.90 0.10 -3.38
C ARG A 51 15.73 -0.44 -1.96
N PHE A 52 14.59 -1.07 -1.66
CA PHE A 52 14.33 -1.65 -0.34
C PHE A 52 15.27 -2.82 -0.07
N LEU A 53 15.46 -3.72 -1.04
CA LEU A 53 16.40 -4.84 -0.92
C LEU A 53 17.86 -4.40 -0.88
N ALA A 54 18.22 -3.31 -1.55
CA ALA A 54 19.57 -2.75 -1.45
C ALA A 54 19.90 -2.32 0.00
N ARG A 55 18.91 -1.82 0.75
CA ARG A 55 19.10 -1.39 2.15
C ARG A 55 18.86 -2.49 3.17
N PHE A 56 17.88 -3.35 2.91
CA PHE A 56 17.44 -4.45 3.77
C PHE A 56 17.50 -5.75 2.94
N PRO A 57 18.68 -6.36 2.80
CA PRO A 57 18.88 -7.50 1.89
C PRO A 57 18.20 -8.79 2.35
N ASP A 58 17.93 -8.92 3.64
CA ASP A 58 17.30 -10.08 4.26
C ASP A 58 16.36 -9.69 5.42
N VAL A 59 15.62 -10.68 5.94
CA VAL A 59 14.65 -10.49 7.03
C VAL A 59 15.31 -10.04 8.34
N GLY A 60 16.55 -10.46 8.61
CA GLY A 60 17.29 -10.07 9.80
C GLY A 60 17.71 -8.60 9.75
N ALA A 61 18.22 -8.16 8.60
CA ALA A 61 18.56 -6.77 8.35
C ALA A 61 17.33 -5.85 8.45
N LEU A 62 16.17 -6.30 7.96
CA LEU A 62 14.91 -5.56 8.13
C LEU A 62 14.47 -5.52 9.60
N ALA A 63 14.52 -6.64 10.32
CA ALA A 63 14.07 -6.74 11.70
C ALA A 63 14.93 -5.93 12.70
N ALA A 64 16.24 -5.83 12.43
CA ALA A 64 17.19 -5.09 13.25
C ALA A 64 17.13 -3.57 13.03
N ALA A 65 16.50 -3.10 11.95
CA ALA A 65 16.37 -1.68 11.65
C ALA A 65 15.39 -0.98 12.62
N SER A 66 15.55 0.32 12.78
CA SER A 66 14.51 1.11 13.44
C SER A 66 13.34 1.32 12.48
N GLN A 67 12.14 1.57 13.02
CA GLN A 67 11.02 1.96 12.17
C GLN A 67 11.32 3.24 11.40
N GLU A 68 12.07 4.17 11.99
CA GLU A 68 12.48 5.42 11.32
C GLU A 68 13.39 5.17 10.12
N ASP A 69 14.23 4.13 10.14
CA ASP A 69 15.06 3.73 8.99
C ASP A 69 14.23 3.10 7.87
N VAL A 70 13.17 2.35 8.21
CA VAL A 70 12.35 1.60 7.24
C VAL A 70 11.37 2.51 6.50
N MET A 71 10.73 3.43 7.21
CA MET A 71 9.64 4.25 6.65
C MET A 71 10.03 5.10 5.42
N PRO A 72 11.23 5.71 5.34
CA PRO A 72 11.69 6.44 4.14
C PRO A 72 11.71 5.58 2.88
N TYR A 73 12.05 4.29 3.01
CA TYR A 73 12.09 3.36 1.87
C TYR A 73 10.68 2.94 1.40
N TRP A 74 9.65 3.14 2.22
CA TRP A 74 8.24 2.94 1.86
C TRP A 74 7.50 4.23 1.48
N ALA A 75 8.06 5.39 1.80
CA ALA A 75 7.43 6.69 1.57
C ALA A 75 7.01 6.87 0.10
N GLY A 76 5.72 7.14 -0.13
CA GLY A 76 5.14 7.27 -1.47
C GLY A 76 4.42 6.02 -2.01
N LEU A 77 4.65 4.82 -1.47
CA LEU A 77 3.86 3.62 -1.85
C LEU A 77 2.43 3.63 -1.30
N GLY A 78 2.15 4.49 -0.31
CA GLY A 78 0.86 4.54 0.38
C GLY A 78 0.58 3.32 1.26
N TYR A 79 -0.58 3.35 1.93
CA TYR A 79 -1.01 2.30 2.87
C TYR A 79 0.07 1.93 3.90
N TYR A 80 0.57 2.93 4.62
CA TYR A 80 1.72 2.82 5.54
C TYR A 80 1.59 1.79 6.67
N ALA A 81 0.36 1.35 6.98
CA ALA A 81 0.15 0.21 7.86
C ALA A 81 0.84 -1.07 7.34
N ARG A 82 0.97 -1.22 6.02
CA ARG A 82 1.74 -2.32 5.40
C ARG A 82 3.20 -2.29 5.81
N ALA A 83 3.88 -1.15 5.73
CA ALA A 83 5.28 -1.00 6.13
C ALA A 83 5.49 -1.35 7.61
N ARG A 84 4.60 -0.84 8.48
CA ARG A 84 4.68 -1.10 9.92
C ARG A 84 4.43 -2.57 10.25
N ASN A 85 3.43 -3.19 9.61
CA ASN A 85 3.16 -4.61 9.80
C ASN A 85 4.27 -5.48 9.21
N LEU A 86 4.85 -5.10 8.06
CA LEU A 86 6.00 -5.74 7.44
C LEU A 86 7.17 -5.74 8.43
N HIS A 87 7.51 -4.58 8.99
CA HIS A 87 8.60 -4.47 9.96
C HIS A 87 8.34 -5.31 11.23
N ARG A 88 7.15 -5.20 11.82
CA ARG A 88 6.75 -6.02 12.97
C ARG A 88 6.81 -7.52 12.66
N CYS A 89 6.40 -7.92 11.46
CA CYS A 89 6.45 -9.30 11.02
C CYS A 89 7.88 -9.80 10.83
N ALA A 90 8.80 -8.95 10.35
CA ALA A 90 10.22 -9.32 10.29
C ALA A 90 10.78 -9.60 11.70
N GLN A 91 10.42 -8.76 12.67
CA GLN A 91 10.79 -8.95 14.07
C GLN A 91 10.19 -10.24 14.66
N GLU A 92 8.92 -10.52 14.36
CA GLU A 92 8.24 -11.77 14.76
C GLU A 92 8.95 -13.02 14.19
N ILE A 93 9.34 -12.98 12.92
CA ILE A 93 10.06 -14.07 12.26
C ILE A 93 11.43 -14.30 12.91
N MET A 94 12.14 -13.22 13.27
CA MET A 94 13.41 -13.36 13.99
C MET A 94 13.21 -13.92 15.40
N ALA A 95 12.22 -13.43 16.14
CA ALA A 95 11.99 -13.80 17.53
C ALA A 95 11.43 -15.21 17.72
N HIS A 96 10.48 -15.62 16.86
CA HIS A 96 9.71 -16.86 17.05
C HIS A 96 10.00 -17.95 16.02
N TRP A 97 10.68 -17.60 14.92
CA TRP A 97 10.95 -18.53 13.82
C TRP A 97 12.42 -18.59 13.41
N ASN A 98 13.33 -18.08 14.27
CA ASN A 98 14.78 -18.10 14.06
C ASN A 98 15.21 -17.56 12.68
N GLY A 99 14.53 -16.51 12.20
CA GLY A 99 14.81 -15.88 10.91
C GLY A 99 14.35 -16.66 9.68
N ARG A 100 13.53 -17.71 9.85
CA ARG A 100 12.99 -18.53 8.76
C ARG A 100 11.49 -18.35 8.65
N PHE A 101 10.98 -18.17 7.44
CA PHE A 101 9.54 -18.20 7.23
C PHE A 101 8.97 -19.59 7.53
N PRO A 102 7.76 -19.69 8.10
CA PRO A 102 7.06 -20.97 8.19
C PRO A 102 6.87 -21.58 6.79
N PRO A 103 6.84 -22.93 6.67
CA PRO A 103 6.79 -23.60 5.36
C PRO A 103 5.38 -23.72 4.78
N ASP A 104 4.33 -23.36 5.54
CA ASP A 104 2.94 -23.55 5.16
C ASP A 104 2.09 -22.29 5.34
N ALA A 105 1.06 -22.16 4.50
CA ALA A 105 0.21 -20.99 4.38
C ALA A 105 -0.59 -20.72 5.66
N GLU A 106 -0.97 -21.77 6.40
CA GLU A 106 -1.68 -21.62 7.67
C GLU A 106 -0.81 -20.89 8.70
N ARG A 107 0.44 -21.33 8.90
CA ARG A 107 1.37 -20.67 9.83
C ARG A 107 1.81 -19.31 9.32
N ILE A 108 2.06 -19.16 8.02
CA ILE A 108 2.38 -17.84 7.42
C ILE A 108 1.24 -16.85 7.66
N ALA A 109 -0.03 -17.28 7.61
CA ALA A 109 -1.19 -16.42 7.86
C ALA A 109 -1.32 -15.97 9.33
N SER A 110 -0.61 -16.62 10.26
CA SER A 110 -0.56 -16.15 11.66
C SER A 110 0.36 -14.94 11.83
N LEU A 111 1.23 -14.67 10.85
CA LEU A 111 2.18 -13.57 10.92
C LEU A 111 1.52 -12.19 10.72
N PRO A 112 2.06 -11.14 11.37
CA PRO A 112 1.43 -9.83 11.36
C PRO A 112 1.26 -9.22 9.97
N GLY A 113 0.02 -8.88 9.59
CA GLY A 113 -0.28 -8.22 8.33
C GLY A 113 -0.31 -9.13 7.10
N ILE A 114 -0.23 -10.45 7.28
CA ILE A 114 -0.38 -11.43 6.21
C ILE A 114 -1.78 -12.05 6.29
N GLY A 115 -2.59 -11.85 5.25
CA GLY A 115 -3.91 -12.50 5.14
C GLY A 115 -3.84 -13.84 4.40
N ARG A 116 -4.92 -14.65 4.47
CA ARG A 116 -5.02 -15.99 3.85
C ARG A 116 -4.47 -16.06 2.42
N SER A 117 -4.90 -15.16 1.54
CA SER A 117 -4.47 -15.18 0.13
C SER A 117 -2.99 -14.82 -0.04
N THR A 118 -2.46 -13.91 0.77
CA THR A 118 -1.04 -13.53 0.70
C THR A 118 -0.17 -14.67 1.25
N ALA A 119 -0.60 -15.31 2.34
CA ALA A 119 0.09 -16.47 2.88
C ALA A 119 0.15 -17.63 1.88
N ALA A 120 -0.98 -17.94 1.23
CA ALA A 120 -1.02 -18.95 0.17
C ALA A 120 -0.11 -18.61 -1.02
N ALA A 121 -0.06 -17.33 -1.44
CA ALA A 121 0.85 -16.90 -2.50
C ALA A 121 2.32 -17.11 -2.12
N ILE A 122 2.72 -16.68 -0.92
CA ILE A 122 4.08 -16.85 -0.42
C ILE A 122 4.45 -18.34 -0.37
N ALA A 123 3.56 -19.18 0.17
CA ALA A 123 3.85 -20.61 0.30
C ALA A 123 3.88 -21.34 -1.05
N ALA A 124 2.99 -20.99 -1.98
CA ALA A 124 2.99 -21.54 -3.34
C ALA A 124 4.27 -21.17 -4.11
N PHE A 125 4.78 -19.95 -3.95
CA PHE A 125 5.98 -19.49 -4.66
C PHE A 125 7.30 -19.95 -3.98
N ALA A 126 7.37 -19.91 -2.65
CA ALA A 126 8.59 -20.28 -1.93
C ALA A 126 8.74 -21.79 -1.75
N TYR A 127 7.64 -22.49 -1.45
CA TYR A 127 7.64 -23.89 -1.04
C TYR A 127 6.86 -24.83 -1.96
N GLY A 128 6.17 -24.30 -2.98
CA GLY A 128 5.34 -25.11 -3.87
C GLY A 128 4.08 -25.65 -3.21
N GLU A 129 3.63 -25.04 -2.11
CA GLU A 129 2.43 -25.50 -1.40
C GLU A 129 1.19 -25.44 -2.28
N ARG A 130 0.32 -26.44 -2.14
CA ARG A 130 -0.94 -26.57 -2.88
C ARG A 130 -2.07 -25.78 -2.22
N SER A 131 -1.89 -24.48 -2.10
CA SER A 131 -2.89 -23.55 -1.56
C SER A 131 -3.35 -22.56 -2.63
N PRO A 132 -4.67 -22.41 -2.87
CA PRO A 132 -5.15 -21.42 -3.81
C PRO A 132 -5.05 -19.99 -3.24
N ILE A 133 -5.09 -19.01 -4.14
CA ILE A 133 -5.13 -17.58 -3.82
C ILE A 133 -6.50 -16.99 -4.16
N MET A 134 -6.80 -15.81 -3.61
CA MET A 134 -8.05 -15.08 -3.87
C MET A 134 -7.88 -13.56 -3.77
N ASP A 135 -6.97 -13.01 -4.59
CA ASP A 135 -6.80 -11.57 -4.71
C ASP A 135 -7.91 -10.91 -5.57
N GLY A 136 -7.87 -9.59 -5.75
CA GLY A 136 -8.87 -8.88 -6.55
C GLY A 136 -8.87 -9.25 -8.04
N ASN A 137 -7.77 -9.79 -8.57
CA ASN A 137 -7.68 -10.28 -9.95
C ASN A 137 -8.35 -11.65 -10.08
N VAL A 138 -8.01 -12.58 -9.18
CA VAL A 138 -8.58 -13.93 -9.13
C VAL A 138 -10.08 -13.86 -8.89
N LYS A 139 -10.55 -13.05 -7.93
CA LYS A 139 -12.00 -12.86 -7.68
C LYS A 139 -12.75 -12.47 -8.96
N ARG A 140 -12.17 -11.59 -9.79
CA ARG A 140 -12.78 -11.17 -11.06
C ARG A 140 -12.72 -12.26 -12.13
N VAL A 141 -11.58 -12.94 -12.27
CA VAL A 141 -11.44 -14.08 -13.20
C VAL A 141 -12.47 -15.15 -12.86
N PHE A 142 -12.60 -15.51 -11.58
CA PHE A 142 -13.51 -16.55 -11.13
C PHE A 142 -14.97 -16.15 -11.30
N ALA A 143 -15.34 -14.93 -10.88
CA ALA A 143 -16.69 -14.43 -11.07
C ALA A 143 -17.12 -14.45 -12.54
N ARG A 144 -16.23 -14.04 -13.46
CA ARG A 144 -16.53 -14.04 -14.89
C ARG A 144 -16.54 -15.44 -15.50
N HIS A 145 -15.50 -16.23 -15.25
CA HIS A 145 -15.36 -17.55 -15.88
C HIS A 145 -16.47 -18.50 -15.44
N PHE A 146 -16.75 -18.53 -14.14
CA PHE A 146 -17.74 -19.45 -13.55
C PHE A 146 -19.12 -18.81 -13.34
N GLY A 147 -19.33 -17.57 -13.78
CA GLY A 147 -20.63 -16.90 -13.67
C GLY A 147 -21.10 -16.68 -12.23
N ILE A 148 -20.17 -16.45 -11.29
CA ILE A 148 -20.50 -16.29 -9.87
C ILE A 148 -21.01 -14.87 -9.63
N GLU A 149 -22.27 -14.78 -9.25
CA GLU A 149 -22.94 -13.53 -8.89
C GLU A 149 -22.75 -13.17 -7.41
N GLY A 150 -22.92 -11.87 -7.12
CA GLY A 150 -22.81 -11.31 -5.78
C GLY A 150 -21.51 -10.54 -5.56
N ASP A 151 -21.55 -9.62 -4.60
CA ASP A 151 -20.40 -8.79 -4.21
C ASP A 151 -19.30 -9.67 -3.61
N PRO A 152 -18.09 -9.78 -4.24
CA PRO A 152 -17.00 -10.62 -3.74
C PRO A 152 -16.40 -10.19 -2.39
N SER A 153 -16.85 -9.08 -1.82
CA SER A 153 -16.53 -8.65 -0.46
C SER A 153 -17.52 -9.14 0.59
N LYS A 154 -18.64 -9.76 0.18
CA LYS A 154 -19.60 -10.39 1.09
C LYS A 154 -19.15 -11.80 1.42
N ARG A 155 -19.31 -12.19 2.69
CA ARG A 155 -18.91 -13.50 3.23
C ARG A 155 -19.43 -14.67 2.39
N GLU A 156 -20.69 -14.61 1.97
CA GLU A 156 -21.31 -15.69 1.19
C GLU A 156 -20.61 -15.90 -0.17
N THR A 157 -20.47 -14.85 -0.97
CA THR A 157 -19.78 -14.92 -2.27
C THR A 157 -18.31 -15.26 -2.11
N GLU A 158 -17.64 -14.71 -1.09
CA GLU A 158 -16.25 -15.03 -0.80
C GLU A 158 -16.05 -16.52 -0.45
N GLN A 159 -16.96 -17.12 0.34
CA GLN A 159 -16.90 -18.56 0.64
C GLN A 159 -17.07 -19.42 -0.61
N LYS A 160 -18.01 -19.08 -1.51
CA LYS A 160 -18.19 -19.80 -2.78
C LYS A 160 -16.93 -19.74 -3.64
N LEU A 161 -16.28 -18.57 -3.72
CA LEU A 161 -15.03 -18.38 -4.46
C LEU A 161 -13.90 -19.23 -3.90
N TRP A 162 -13.74 -19.28 -2.57
CA TRP A 162 -12.73 -20.12 -1.92
C TRP A 162 -12.96 -21.60 -2.13
N GLN A 163 -14.19 -22.09 -1.91
CA GLN A 163 -14.54 -23.51 -2.11
C GLN A 163 -14.27 -23.96 -3.55
N LEU A 164 -14.56 -23.09 -4.53
CA LEU A 164 -14.22 -23.34 -5.92
C LEU A 164 -12.70 -23.37 -6.15
N ALA A 165 -11.96 -22.45 -5.55
CA ALA A 165 -10.51 -22.42 -5.70
C ALA A 165 -9.86 -23.70 -5.15
N ASP A 166 -10.33 -24.14 -3.98
CA ASP A 166 -9.88 -25.38 -3.33
C ASP A 166 -10.20 -26.61 -4.22
N SER A 167 -11.40 -26.67 -4.81
CA SER A 167 -11.78 -27.79 -5.69
C SER A 167 -11.00 -27.83 -7.00
N LEU A 168 -10.67 -26.67 -7.59
CA LEU A 168 -9.86 -26.58 -8.81
C LEU A 168 -8.43 -27.09 -8.58
N VAL A 169 -7.82 -26.75 -7.45
CA VAL A 169 -6.49 -27.27 -7.07
C VAL A 169 -6.57 -28.77 -6.79
N ALA A 170 -7.55 -29.22 -6.00
CA ALA A 170 -7.72 -30.62 -5.64
C ALA A 170 -7.90 -31.54 -6.87
N ALA A 171 -8.61 -31.05 -7.90
CA ALA A 171 -8.88 -31.80 -9.13
C ALA A 171 -7.63 -32.12 -9.97
N VAL A 172 -6.50 -31.43 -9.75
CA VAL A 172 -5.24 -31.65 -10.49
C VAL A 172 -4.10 -31.92 -9.49
N PRO A 173 -3.88 -33.17 -9.07
CA PRO A 173 -2.85 -33.54 -8.09
C PRO A 173 -1.43 -33.10 -8.46
N SER A 174 -1.10 -33.14 -9.76
CA SER A 174 0.22 -32.78 -10.31
C SER A 174 0.33 -31.32 -10.76
N LEU A 175 -0.58 -30.44 -10.33
CA LEU A 175 -0.60 -29.04 -10.75
C LEU A 175 0.68 -28.31 -10.31
N ASP A 176 1.36 -27.66 -11.24
CA ASP A 176 2.39 -26.68 -10.90
C ASP A 176 1.73 -25.45 -10.26
N MET A 177 1.84 -25.39 -8.93
CA MET A 177 1.22 -24.33 -8.14
C MET A 177 1.85 -22.96 -8.36
N THR A 178 3.14 -22.89 -8.64
CA THR A 178 3.82 -21.62 -8.94
C THR A 178 3.28 -21.06 -10.26
N ALA A 179 3.24 -21.88 -11.31
CA ALA A 179 2.71 -21.48 -12.62
C ALA A 179 1.21 -21.14 -12.56
N TYR A 180 0.41 -21.96 -11.87
CA TYR A 180 -1.03 -21.71 -11.71
C TYR A 180 -1.31 -20.41 -10.95
N THR A 181 -0.64 -20.19 -9.82
CA THR A 181 -0.83 -19.00 -8.97
C THR A 181 -0.45 -17.73 -9.72
N GLN A 182 0.73 -17.70 -10.35
CA GLN A 182 1.15 -16.58 -11.19
C GLN A 182 0.22 -16.40 -12.40
N GLY A 183 -0.26 -17.51 -12.97
CA GLY A 183 -1.12 -17.52 -14.15
C GLY A 183 -2.47 -16.85 -13.89
N LEU A 184 -3.07 -17.10 -12.73
CA LEU A 184 -4.29 -16.41 -12.33
C LEU A 184 -4.08 -14.90 -12.15
N MET A 185 -2.97 -14.51 -11.50
CA MET A 185 -2.62 -13.10 -11.30
C MET A 185 -2.38 -12.41 -12.65
N ASP A 186 -1.59 -13.03 -13.54
CA ASP A 186 -1.26 -12.52 -14.87
C ASP A 186 -2.47 -12.42 -15.76
N LEU A 187 -3.33 -13.46 -15.77
CA LEU A 187 -4.56 -13.47 -16.53
C LEU A 187 -5.45 -12.29 -16.14
N GLY A 188 -5.67 -12.10 -14.84
CA GLY A 188 -6.49 -10.99 -14.35
C GLY A 188 -5.85 -9.63 -14.60
N ALA A 189 -4.53 -9.51 -14.49
CA ALA A 189 -3.82 -8.25 -14.68
C ALA A 189 -3.72 -7.81 -16.16
N THR A 190 -3.63 -8.76 -17.09
CA THR A 190 -3.27 -8.47 -18.50
C THR A 190 -4.38 -8.74 -19.51
N LEU A 191 -5.22 -9.77 -19.31
CA LEU A 191 -6.25 -10.16 -20.27
C LEU A 191 -7.65 -9.92 -19.71
N CYS A 192 -8.00 -10.52 -18.57
CA CYS A 192 -9.30 -10.38 -17.94
C CYS A 192 -9.37 -9.10 -17.09
N THR A 193 -9.12 -7.95 -17.72
CA THR A 193 -9.06 -6.64 -17.05
C THR A 193 -10.45 -6.09 -16.72
N ARG A 194 -10.54 -5.11 -15.80
CA ARG A 194 -11.83 -4.53 -15.39
C ARG A 194 -12.56 -3.83 -16.53
N GLY A 195 -11.83 -3.04 -17.33
CA GLY A 195 -12.36 -2.24 -18.42
C GLY A 195 -12.65 -3.06 -19.67
N LYS A 196 -11.69 -3.18 -20.58
CA LYS A 196 -11.85 -3.92 -21.83
C LYS A 196 -11.08 -5.25 -21.75
N PRO A 197 -11.70 -6.37 -21.33
CA PRO A 197 -11.00 -7.64 -21.28
C PRO A 197 -10.68 -8.15 -22.69
N ASP A 198 -9.46 -8.66 -22.88
CA ASP A 198 -9.02 -9.29 -24.12
C ASP A 198 -9.42 -10.76 -24.14
N CYS A 199 -10.70 -11.02 -24.35
CA CYS A 199 -11.23 -12.39 -24.40
C CYS A 199 -10.70 -13.19 -25.59
N SER A 200 -10.20 -12.54 -26.65
CA SER A 200 -9.68 -13.21 -27.85
C SER A 200 -8.38 -13.98 -27.58
N ARG A 201 -7.58 -13.49 -26.62
CA ARG A 201 -6.30 -14.07 -26.20
C ARG A 201 -6.38 -14.85 -24.89
N CYS A 202 -7.56 -14.95 -24.30
CA CYS A 202 -7.76 -15.61 -23.01
C CYS A 202 -7.73 -17.15 -23.18
N PRO A 203 -6.88 -17.88 -22.44
CA PRO A 203 -6.71 -19.34 -22.60
C PRO A 203 -7.96 -20.15 -22.19
N VAL A 204 -8.89 -19.52 -21.47
CA VAL A 204 -10.10 -20.14 -20.92
C VAL A 204 -11.36 -19.44 -21.45
N ALA A 205 -11.26 -18.82 -22.62
CA ALA A 205 -12.33 -18.03 -23.22
C ALA A 205 -13.54 -18.88 -23.62
N ASP A 206 -13.30 -20.08 -24.15
CA ASP A 206 -14.36 -20.88 -24.78
C ASP A 206 -15.34 -21.49 -23.76
N SER A 207 -14.89 -21.70 -22.53
CA SER A 207 -15.71 -22.16 -21.41
C SER A 207 -16.13 -21.05 -20.44
N CYS A 208 -15.80 -19.78 -20.73
CA CYS A 208 -16.12 -18.65 -19.87
C CYS A 208 -17.61 -18.24 -19.97
N ILE A 209 -18.35 -18.39 -18.86
CA ILE A 209 -19.77 -18.04 -18.77
C ILE A 209 -20.02 -16.57 -19.09
N ALA A 210 -19.26 -15.65 -18.49
CA ALA A 210 -19.45 -14.22 -18.76
C ALA A 210 -19.12 -13.84 -20.21
N ARG A 211 -18.25 -14.58 -20.91
CA ARG A 211 -18.00 -14.33 -22.34
C ARG A 211 -19.17 -14.81 -23.19
N ARG A 212 -19.63 -16.05 -22.94
CA ARG A 212 -20.80 -16.63 -23.62
C ARG A 212 -22.03 -15.73 -23.49
N ASP A 213 -22.23 -15.16 -22.30
CA ASP A 213 -23.45 -14.39 -21.98
C ASP A 213 -23.26 -12.86 -22.15
N GLY A 214 -22.06 -12.38 -22.50
CA GLY A 214 -21.78 -10.95 -22.67
C GLY A 214 -21.74 -10.13 -21.36
N ARG A 215 -21.52 -10.79 -20.21
CA ARG A 215 -21.63 -10.21 -18.86
C ARG A 215 -20.29 -9.78 -18.24
N GLN A 216 -19.24 -9.63 -19.04
CA GLN A 216 -17.90 -9.29 -18.51
C GLN A 216 -17.89 -7.92 -17.79
N GLN A 217 -18.74 -6.97 -18.19
CA GLN A 217 -18.84 -5.66 -17.54
C GLN A 217 -19.66 -5.68 -16.24
N GLU A 218 -20.51 -6.69 -16.06
CA GLU A 218 -21.38 -6.85 -14.89
C GLU A 218 -20.72 -7.64 -13.77
N LEU A 219 -19.78 -8.53 -14.14
CA LEU A 219 -19.11 -9.44 -13.22
C LEU A 219 -17.66 -9.03 -12.96
N PRO A 220 -17.20 -9.06 -11.69
CA PRO A 220 -17.98 -9.37 -10.49
C PRO A 220 -19.01 -8.31 -10.16
N THR A 221 -20.10 -8.70 -9.48
CA THR A 221 -21.13 -7.75 -9.05
C THR A 221 -20.49 -6.65 -8.20
N PRO A 222 -20.68 -5.37 -8.55
CA PRO A 222 -20.02 -4.28 -7.86
C PRO A 222 -20.55 -4.14 -6.43
N LYS A 223 -19.64 -3.79 -5.52
CA LYS A 223 -20.02 -3.38 -4.17
C LYS A 223 -20.95 -2.16 -4.25
N ALA A 224 -21.99 -2.16 -3.43
CA ALA A 224 -22.87 -1.01 -3.27
C ALA A 224 -22.05 0.23 -2.88
N ARG A 225 -22.13 1.29 -3.71
CA ARG A 225 -21.44 2.55 -3.45
C ARG A 225 -22.09 3.23 -2.24
N ARG A 226 -21.28 3.60 -1.26
CA ARG A 226 -21.67 4.49 -0.18
C ARG A 226 -21.12 5.88 -0.48
N ALA A 227 -21.79 6.92 0.01
CA ALA A 227 -21.22 8.26 0.02
C ALA A 227 -19.85 8.21 0.71
N VAL A 228 -18.84 8.81 0.08
CA VAL A 228 -17.50 8.93 0.65
C VAL A 228 -17.57 10.05 1.68
N PRO A 229 -17.34 9.80 2.98
CA PRO A 229 -17.35 10.85 3.98
C PRO A 229 -16.33 11.94 3.65
N GLU A 230 -16.65 13.18 3.99
CA GLU A 230 -15.70 14.31 3.92
C GLU A 230 -15.25 14.67 5.33
N ARG A 231 -13.96 15.01 5.47
CA ARG A 231 -13.35 15.47 6.71
C ARG A 231 -12.53 16.73 6.43
N GLN A 232 -12.35 17.56 7.44
CA GLN A 232 -11.57 18.79 7.33
C GLN A 232 -10.54 18.86 8.46
N THR A 233 -9.39 19.47 8.19
CA THR A 233 -8.36 19.78 9.18
C THR A 233 -7.58 21.02 8.74
N ALA A 234 -7.00 21.74 9.68
CA ALA A 234 -6.00 22.75 9.40
C ALA A 234 -4.61 22.28 9.84
N MET A 235 -3.58 22.76 9.15
CA MET A 235 -2.18 22.36 9.39
C MET A 235 -1.29 23.59 9.46
N LEU A 236 -0.30 23.57 10.36
CA LEU A 236 0.65 24.65 10.53
C LEU A 236 1.99 24.30 9.83
N VAL A 237 2.39 25.10 8.86
CA VAL A 237 3.76 25.18 8.34
C VAL A 237 4.50 26.19 9.21
N LEU A 238 5.00 25.72 10.36
CA LEU A 238 5.77 26.53 11.29
C LEU A 238 7.23 26.58 10.83
N GLU A 239 7.77 27.78 10.75
CA GLU A 239 9.12 28.01 10.23
C GLU A 239 9.97 28.85 11.18
N HIS A 240 11.20 28.40 11.38
CA HIS A 240 12.22 29.10 12.15
C HIS A 240 13.60 28.85 11.53
N GLU A 241 14.30 29.92 11.17
CA GLU A 241 15.65 29.88 10.58
C GLU A 241 15.81 28.90 9.41
N GLY A 242 14.78 28.81 8.54
CA GLY A 242 14.77 27.91 7.38
C GLY A 242 14.47 26.44 7.71
N ALA A 243 14.16 26.12 8.95
CA ALA A 243 13.69 24.81 9.38
C ALA A 243 12.17 24.81 9.57
N ILE A 244 11.54 23.67 9.25
CA ILE A 244 10.10 23.43 9.39
C ILE A 244 9.85 22.48 10.56
N LEU A 245 8.91 22.82 11.44
CA LEU A 245 8.49 21.91 12.50
C LEU A 245 7.68 20.75 11.91
N LEU A 246 8.10 19.53 12.22
CA LEU A 246 7.36 18.31 11.94
C LEU A 246 7.00 17.58 13.22
N GLN A 247 5.86 16.91 13.21
CA GLN A 247 5.35 16.08 14.29
C GLN A 247 5.13 14.66 13.78
N GLN A 248 5.54 13.66 14.56
CA GLN A 248 5.37 12.26 14.18
C GLN A 248 3.92 11.81 14.44
N ARG A 249 3.28 11.32 13.38
CA ARG A 249 1.89 10.84 13.46
C ARG A 249 1.81 9.58 14.32
N PRO A 250 0.82 9.49 15.22
CA PRO A 250 0.59 8.27 16.00
C PRO A 250 0.49 7.03 15.12
N SER A 251 0.99 5.90 15.60
CA SER A 251 0.90 4.61 14.89
C SER A 251 -0.52 4.24 14.43
N PRO A 252 -1.59 4.38 15.25
CA PRO A 252 -2.95 4.26 14.76
C PRO A 252 -3.42 5.52 14.02
N GLY A 253 -4.25 5.34 13.00
CA GLY A 253 -4.82 6.45 12.22
C GLY A 253 -4.10 6.72 10.90
N ILE A 254 -4.38 7.89 10.31
CA ILE A 254 -3.83 8.25 9.01
C ILE A 254 -2.34 8.57 9.09
N TRP A 255 -1.62 8.10 8.08
CA TRP A 255 -0.18 8.33 7.93
C TRP A 255 0.66 7.89 9.14
N GLY A 256 0.16 6.94 9.95
CA GLY A 256 0.82 6.59 11.20
C GLY A 256 2.29 6.20 11.07
N GLY A 257 3.13 6.74 11.94
CA GLY A 257 4.58 6.59 11.92
C GLY A 257 5.32 7.46 10.89
N LEU A 258 4.62 8.26 10.08
CA LEU A 258 5.24 9.29 9.24
C LEU A 258 5.37 10.62 9.99
N TRP A 259 6.25 11.47 9.51
CA TRP A 259 6.33 12.87 9.92
C TRP A 259 5.33 13.70 9.12
N SER A 260 4.64 14.63 9.77
CA SER A 260 3.67 15.53 9.13
C SER A 260 3.72 16.90 9.81
N LEU A 261 2.96 17.84 9.28
CA LEU A 261 2.73 19.13 9.92
C LEU A 261 1.83 18.96 11.16
N PRO A 262 2.03 19.79 12.21
CA PRO A 262 1.08 19.89 13.31
C PRO A 262 -0.33 20.20 12.81
N GLU A 263 -1.30 19.44 13.30
CA GLU A 263 -2.71 19.55 12.93
C GLU A 263 -3.51 20.25 14.02
N PHE A 264 -4.52 21.01 13.61
CA PHE A 264 -5.52 21.60 14.50
C PHE A 264 -6.91 21.59 13.85
N ASP A 265 -7.92 22.01 14.62
CA ASP A 265 -9.30 22.08 14.14
C ASP A 265 -9.41 23.03 12.94
N ALA A 266 -10.15 22.62 11.90
CA ALA A 266 -10.29 23.39 10.67
C ALA A 266 -11.00 24.75 10.86
N ALA A 267 -11.81 24.88 11.92
CA ALA A 267 -12.46 26.12 12.33
C ALA A 267 -11.67 26.88 13.42
N GLY A 268 -10.54 26.32 13.85
CA GLY A 268 -9.67 26.93 14.85
C GLY A 268 -8.86 28.11 14.31
N ASP A 269 -8.24 28.85 15.23
CA ASP A 269 -7.37 29.97 14.94
C ASP A 269 -5.90 29.52 14.88
N ALA A 270 -5.20 29.87 13.80
CA ALA A 270 -3.82 29.44 13.56
C ALA A 270 -2.82 30.02 14.59
N ARG A 271 -3.07 31.25 15.07
CA ARG A 271 -2.23 31.88 16.09
C ARG A 271 -2.38 31.17 17.43
N GLN A 272 -3.61 30.86 17.86
CA GLN A 272 -3.85 30.08 19.07
C GLN A 272 -3.28 28.67 18.99
N ALA A 273 -3.39 28.01 17.83
CA ALA A 273 -2.79 26.69 17.63
C ALA A 273 -1.26 26.71 17.72
N CYS A 274 -0.62 27.75 17.18
CA CYS A 274 0.82 28.00 17.35
C CYS A 274 1.21 28.24 18.81
N GLU A 275 0.46 29.10 19.52
CA GLU A 275 0.68 29.41 20.94
C GLU A 275 0.49 28.19 21.84
N ALA A 276 -0.42 27.27 21.49
CA ALA A 276 -0.63 26.02 22.21
C ALA A 276 0.61 25.10 22.18
N LEU A 277 1.44 25.20 21.13
CA LEU A 277 2.73 24.52 21.01
C LEU A 277 3.86 25.25 21.77
N GLY A 278 3.55 26.38 22.43
CA GLY A 278 4.52 27.22 23.13
C GLY A 278 5.29 28.18 22.23
N LEU A 279 4.84 28.36 20.98
CA LEU A 279 5.54 29.17 19.99
C LEU A 279 4.87 30.54 19.82
N GLU A 280 5.68 31.58 19.63
CA GLU A 280 5.21 32.94 19.35
C GLU A 280 5.22 33.23 17.84
N PRO A 281 4.04 33.32 17.19
CA PRO A 281 3.96 33.63 15.77
C PRO A 281 4.29 35.09 15.49
N GLN A 282 5.13 35.35 14.48
CA GLN A 282 5.42 36.70 13.99
C GLN A 282 4.30 37.21 13.08
N ALA A 283 3.78 36.31 12.24
CA ALA A 283 2.66 36.50 11.34
C ALA A 283 2.03 35.13 11.04
N HIS A 284 0.87 35.10 10.40
CA HIS A 284 0.26 33.87 9.90
C HIS A 284 -0.44 34.14 8.56
N TYR A 285 -0.24 33.25 7.59
CA TYR A 285 -0.73 33.39 6.23
C TYR A 285 -1.49 32.13 5.82
N GLU A 286 -2.76 32.28 5.42
CA GLU A 286 -3.51 31.16 4.86
C GLU A 286 -2.93 30.80 3.49
N LEU A 287 -2.61 29.53 3.31
CA LEU A 287 -2.14 28.99 2.04
C LEU A 287 -3.30 28.37 1.27
N ALA A 288 -3.09 28.10 -0.02
CA ALA A 288 -4.11 27.46 -0.86
C ALA A 288 -4.55 26.11 -0.28
N ALA A 289 -5.84 25.99 0.03
CA ALA A 289 -6.43 24.75 0.51
C ALA A 289 -6.38 23.67 -0.57
N PHE A 290 -6.27 22.41 -0.15
CA PHE A 290 -6.29 21.27 -1.05
C PHE A 290 -7.09 20.11 -0.46
N ALA A 291 -7.47 19.16 -1.31
CA ALA A 291 -8.12 17.94 -0.88
C ALA A 291 -7.27 16.71 -1.24
N HIS A 292 -7.21 15.74 -0.34
CA HIS A 292 -6.60 14.45 -0.56
C HIS A 292 -7.62 13.34 -0.36
N THR A 293 -7.82 12.52 -1.40
CA THR A 293 -8.82 11.44 -1.38
C THR A 293 -8.16 10.13 -0.94
N PHE A 294 -8.65 9.58 0.16
CA PHE A 294 -8.37 8.21 0.57
C PHE A 294 -9.47 7.28 0.03
N THR A 295 -9.24 5.96 0.10
CA THR A 295 -10.26 4.96 -0.28
C THR A 295 -11.53 5.00 0.57
N HIS A 296 -11.47 5.59 1.77
CA HIS A 296 -12.52 5.52 2.77
C HIS A 296 -13.06 6.90 3.20
N TYR A 297 -12.43 8.02 2.82
CA TYR A 297 -12.94 9.39 2.97
C TYR A 297 -12.09 10.38 2.17
N ARG A 298 -12.59 11.61 1.99
CA ARG A 298 -11.84 12.74 1.42
C ARG A 298 -11.46 13.73 2.53
N LEU A 299 -10.18 14.08 2.62
CA LEU A 299 -9.67 15.06 3.58
C LEU A 299 -9.45 16.41 2.90
N HIS A 300 -10.07 17.45 3.41
CA HIS A 300 -9.80 18.84 3.05
C HIS A 300 -8.81 19.42 4.06
N VAL A 301 -7.71 19.98 3.56
CA VAL A 301 -6.62 20.52 4.36
C VAL A 301 -6.54 22.02 4.12
N ARG A 302 -6.52 22.79 5.21
CA ARG A 302 -6.25 24.23 5.23
C ARG A 302 -4.85 24.49 5.82
N PRO A 303 -3.82 24.64 4.97
CA PRO A 303 -2.48 24.92 5.46
C PRO A 303 -2.30 26.39 5.80
N TRP A 304 -1.54 26.67 6.86
CA TRP A 304 -1.18 28.01 7.30
C TRP A 304 0.34 28.11 7.42
N TYR A 305 0.95 29.11 6.81
CA TYR A 305 2.37 29.41 7.02
C TYR A 305 2.53 30.38 8.19
N VAL A 306 3.38 30.02 9.15
CA VAL A 306 3.53 30.74 10.42
C VAL A 306 5.02 30.83 10.78
N PRO A 307 5.72 31.93 10.43
CA PRO A 307 7.07 32.17 10.92
C PRO A 307 7.05 32.45 12.42
N VAL A 308 7.93 31.82 13.18
CA VAL A 308 8.00 31.94 14.66
C VAL A 308 9.32 32.55 15.11
N ARG A 309 9.31 33.20 16.28
CA ARG A 309 10.50 33.89 16.80
C ARG A 309 11.56 32.96 17.37
N ALA A 310 11.14 31.82 17.92
CA ALA A 310 12.01 30.86 18.59
C ALA A 310 11.54 29.44 18.32
N ALA A 311 12.48 28.49 18.36
CA ALA A 311 12.22 27.06 18.18
C ALA A 311 11.78 26.31 19.46
N GLY A 312 11.67 27.01 20.60
CA GLY A 312 11.34 26.41 21.89
C GLY A 312 9.91 25.87 21.95
N LEU A 313 9.75 24.56 22.05
CA LEU A 313 8.46 23.89 22.10
C LEU A 313 8.02 23.63 23.55
N ARG A 314 6.71 23.73 23.80
CA ARG A 314 6.10 23.17 25.01
C ARG A 314 6.11 21.65 24.92
N ALA A 315 6.35 20.96 26.03
CA ALA A 315 6.32 19.49 26.07
C ALA A 315 4.98 18.95 25.55
N GLY A 316 5.03 18.25 24.41
CA GLY A 316 3.88 17.60 23.77
C GLY A 316 3.82 16.09 24.04
N SER A 317 2.74 15.47 23.59
CA SER A 317 2.54 14.01 23.67
C SER A 317 3.09 13.23 22.47
N GLN A 318 3.54 13.93 21.43
CA GLN A 318 4.08 13.34 20.20
C GLN A 318 5.51 13.81 19.98
N PRO A 319 6.37 12.97 19.37
CA PRO A 319 7.70 13.41 18.96
C PRO A 319 7.62 14.54 17.93
N GLU A 320 8.43 15.57 18.15
CA GLU A 320 8.47 16.79 17.34
C GLU A 320 9.93 17.09 16.99
N ARG A 321 10.17 17.61 15.79
CA ARG A 321 11.51 18.05 15.39
C ARG A 321 11.46 19.15 14.34
N TRP A 322 12.40 20.07 14.43
CA TRP A 322 12.70 21.04 13.38
C TRP A 322 13.55 20.37 12.30
N VAL A 323 13.13 20.45 11.05
CA VAL A 323 13.87 19.88 9.91
C VAL A 323 14.24 20.99 8.93
N PRO A 324 15.53 21.19 8.60
CA PRO A 324 15.94 22.13 7.58
C PRO A 324 15.22 21.87 6.25
N ALA A 325 14.82 22.93 5.54
CA ALA A 325 14.08 22.79 4.27
C ALA A 325 14.81 21.89 3.25
N ALA A 326 16.14 21.93 3.22
CA ALA A 326 16.98 21.10 2.35
C ALA A 326 16.90 19.59 2.66
N GLU A 327 16.56 19.21 3.89
CA GLU A 327 16.51 17.82 4.34
C GLU A 327 15.10 17.20 4.20
N LEU A 328 14.08 18.01 3.93
CA LEU A 328 12.68 17.55 3.80
C LEU A 328 12.51 16.47 2.72
N GLY A 329 13.36 16.47 1.70
CA GLY A 329 13.38 15.42 0.67
C GLY A 329 13.63 14.02 1.22
N ALA A 330 14.48 13.89 2.25
CA ALA A 330 14.85 12.62 2.87
C ALA A 330 13.86 12.14 3.94
N VAL A 331 13.01 13.04 4.46
CA VAL A 331 12.04 12.70 5.50
C VAL A 331 10.89 11.85 4.94
N ALA A 332 10.45 10.86 5.71
CA ALA A 332 9.26 10.07 5.42
C ALA A 332 7.98 10.91 5.63
N LEU A 333 7.63 11.72 4.63
CA LEU A 333 6.43 12.56 4.59
C LEU A 333 5.28 11.91 3.81
N PRO A 334 4.01 12.14 4.19
CA PRO A 334 2.87 11.83 3.33
C PRO A 334 2.96 12.57 2.00
N ALA A 335 2.53 11.94 0.90
CA ALA A 335 2.56 12.54 -0.43
C ALA A 335 1.98 13.97 -0.52
N PRO A 336 0.79 14.29 0.04
CA PRO A 336 0.27 15.65 -0.03
C PRO A 336 1.13 16.67 0.74
N ILE A 337 1.69 16.27 1.89
CA ILE A 337 2.53 17.15 2.72
C ILE A 337 3.88 17.37 2.07
N ARG A 338 4.48 16.31 1.50
CA ARG A 338 5.70 16.42 0.69
C ARG A 338 5.51 17.41 -0.46
N LYS A 339 4.40 17.28 -1.20
CA LYS A 339 4.10 18.18 -2.32
C LYS A 339 3.96 19.64 -1.87
N LEU A 340 3.25 19.87 -0.75
CA LEU A 340 3.11 21.20 -0.16
C LEU A 340 4.47 21.79 0.20
N LEU A 341 5.28 21.06 0.98
CA LEU A 341 6.54 21.57 1.51
C LEU A 341 7.61 21.77 0.44
N LEU A 342 7.76 20.84 -0.50
CA LEU A 342 8.71 21.01 -1.61
C LEU A 342 8.27 22.15 -2.54
N GLY A 343 6.97 22.28 -2.81
CA GLY A 343 6.47 23.41 -3.60
C GLY A 343 6.69 24.77 -2.93
N LEU A 344 6.55 24.86 -1.61
CA LEU A 344 6.88 26.07 -0.84
C LEU A 344 8.39 26.37 -0.86
N ALA A 345 9.24 25.34 -0.74
CA ALA A 345 10.69 25.52 -0.81
C ALA A 345 11.15 26.00 -2.19
N GLU A 346 10.58 25.44 -3.27
CA GLU A 346 10.87 25.85 -4.65
C GLU A 346 10.39 27.27 -4.96
N ALA A 347 9.19 27.65 -4.49
CA ALA A 347 8.64 28.99 -4.67
C ALA A 347 9.34 30.06 -3.80
N GLY A 348 10.10 29.64 -2.78
CA GLY A 348 10.54 30.50 -1.69
C GLY A 348 9.45 30.60 -0.62
N LEU A 349 9.84 30.50 0.65
CA LEU A 349 8.90 30.65 1.77
C LEU A 349 8.33 32.09 1.76
N PRO A 350 7.05 32.30 2.14
CA PRO A 350 6.42 33.62 2.06
C PRO A 350 7.20 34.77 2.71
N GLY A 351 7.99 34.49 3.76
CA GLY A 351 8.90 35.48 4.37
C GLY A 351 10.14 35.81 3.52
N THR A 352 10.64 34.87 2.71
CA THR A 352 11.73 35.08 1.74
C THR A 352 11.25 35.65 0.41
N LEU A 353 9.98 35.44 0.04
CA LEU A 353 9.35 36.03 -1.15
C LEU A 353 9.21 37.55 -1.06
N ALA A 354 9.09 38.11 0.15
CA ALA A 354 9.07 39.55 0.38
C ALA A 354 10.46 40.23 0.31
N LEU A 355 11.55 39.46 0.21
CA LEU A 355 12.93 39.96 0.11
C LEU A 355 13.50 39.89 -1.31
N ARG A 356 12.68 39.53 -2.30
CA ARG A 356 12.99 39.59 -3.73
C ARG A 356 11.97 40.47 -4.45
N ALA A 357 11.98 41.76 -4.12
CA ALA A 357 11.37 42.82 -4.92
C ALA A 357 12.36 43.97 -5.06
#